data_AF-A0AAJ0HSR2-F1
#
_entry.id   AF-A0AAJ0HSR2-F1
#
_cell.length_a   1.000
_cell.length_b   1.000
_cell.length_c   1.000
_cell.angle_alpha   90.00
_cell.angle_beta   90.00
_cell.angle_gamma   90.00
#
_symmetry.space_group_name_H-M   'P 1'
#
loop_
_entity.id
_entity.type
_entity.pdbx_description
1 polymer ?
#
loop_
_entity_poly.entity_id
_entity_poly.type
_entity_poly.pdbx_seq_one_letter_code
_entity_poly.pdbx_strand_id
1 'polypeptide(L)'
;SVATGMKWAASRQTTRLEDSAYCLMGLFQVNMPLLYEEGHHAFTRLQEEIIQRPDDQSLFAWVEDPLSIEKGDTPVNPDELCGLLAKSPALFKGVGGLHPLPLLPVYTSTPSTMTNLGLRVQL
;
A
#
# COMPACT_ATOMS: atom_id res chain seq x y z
N SER A 1 6.97 -1.03 -10.21
CA SER A 1 6.48 -0.13 -9.16
C SER A 1 5.12 -0.63 -8.68
N VAL A 2 5.05 -0.98 -7.41
CA VAL A 2 3.83 -1.33 -6.68
C VAL A 2 2.81 -0.20 -6.78
N ALA A 3 3.24 1.05 -6.56
CA ALA A 3 2.35 2.21 -6.66
C ALA A 3 1.68 2.35 -8.04
N THR A 4 2.39 2.04 -9.14
CA THR A 4 1.78 2.08 -10.48
C THR A 4 0.69 1.02 -10.63
N GLY A 5 0.92 -0.18 -10.11
CA GLY A 5 -0.09 -1.25 -10.08
C GLY A 5 -1.29 -0.88 -9.20
N MET A 6 -1.04 -0.30 -8.03
CA MET A 6 -2.09 0.20 -7.13
C MET A 6 -2.87 1.35 -7.76
N LYS A 7 -2.20 2.27 -8.47
CA LYS A 7 -2.84 3.37 -9.23
C LYS A 7 -3.74 2.85 -10.34
N TRP A 8 -3.32 1.80 -11.05
CA TRP A 8 -4.16 1.14 -12.04
C TRP A 8 -5.40 0.49 -11.40
N ALA A 9 -5.28 0.00 -10.16
CA ALA A 9 -6.39 -0.54 -9.40
C ALA A 9 -7.29 0.54 -8.77
N ALA A 10 -6.81 1.78 -8.64
CA ALA A 10 -7.48 2.85 -7.90
C ALA A 10 -8.88 3.24 -8.42
N SER A 11 -9.15 3.03 -9.71
CA SER A 11 -10.45 3.34 -10.32
C SER A 11 -11.41 2.13 -10.37
N ARG A 12 -10.99 0.97 -9.89
CA ARG A 12 -11.82 -0.24 -9.90
C ARG A 12 -12.80 -0.21 -8.74
N GLN A 13 -13.99 -0.73 -8.97
CA GLN A 13 -14.98 -0.96 -7.93
C GLN A 13 -15.09 -2.46 -7.67
N THR A 14 -15.06 -2.82 -6.39
CA THR A 14 -15.26 -4.20 -5.94
C THR A 14 -16.52 -4.29 -5.12
N THR A 15 -17.20 -5.44 -5.19
CA THR A 15 -18.45 -5.65 -4.46
C THR A 15 -18.17 -5.88 -2.98
N ARG A 16 -17.14 -6.67 -2.66
CA ARG A 16 -16.68 -6.91 -1.29
C ARG A 16 -15.39 -6.14 -1.03
N LEU A 17 -15.11 -5.87 0.24
CA LEU A 17 -13.89 -5.17 0.65
C LEU A 17 -12.66 -6.05 0.38
N GLU A 18 -12.75 -7.34 0.68
CA GLU A 18 -11.68 -8.33 0.48
C GLU A 18 -11.32 -8.55 -1.00
N ASP A 19 -12.29 -8.39 -1.91
CA ASP A 19 -12.06 -8.51 -3.35
C ASP A 19 -11.03 -7.49 -3.88
N SER A 20 -10.89 -6.34 -3.19
CA SER A 20 -9.90 -5.32 -3.53
C SER A 20 -8.46 -5.82 -3.37
N ALA A 21 -8.23 -6.75 -2.45
CA ALA A 21 -6.93 -7.41 -2.27
C ALA A 21 -6.78 -8.59 -3.23
N TYR A 22 -7.82 -9.44 -3.32
CA TYR A 22 -7.76 -10.67 -4.08
C TYR A 22 -7.60 -10.45 -5.58
N CYS A 23 -8.21 -9.40 -6.14
CA CYS A 23 -8.04 -9.08 -7.54
C CYS A 23 -6.61 -8.60 -7.89
N LEU A 24 -5.81 -8.23 -6.90
CA LEU A 24 -4.44 -7.73 -7.06
C LEU A 24 -3.35 -8.77 -6.78
N MET A 25 -3.70 -9.91 -6.16
CA MET A 25 -2.74 -11.00 -5.92
C MET A 25 -2.04 -11.44 -7.20
N GLY A 26 -2.79 -11.59 -8.30
CA GLY A 26 -2.22 -11.96 -9.60
C GLY A 26 -1.30 -10.90 -10.20
N LEU A 27 -1.61 -9.61 -9.97
CA LEU A 27 -0.80 -8.49 -10.47
C LEU A 27 0.54 -8.39 -9.73
N PHE A 28 0.53 -8.58 -8.41
CA PHE A 28 1.73 -8.53 -7.58
C PHE A 28 2.40 -9.90 -7.40
N GLN A 29 1.87 -10.93 -8.07
CA GLN A 29 2.32 -12.33 -8.00
C GLN A 29 2.39 -12.87 -6.56
N VAL A 30 1.53 -12.37 -5.66
CA VAL A 30 1.45 -12.76 -4.25
C VAL A 30 0.56 -13.99 -4.09
N ASN A 31 0.92 -14.87 -3.15
CA ASN A 31 0.10 -16.01 -2.77
C ASN A 31 -0.27 -15.90 -1.29
N MET A 32 -1.52 -15.57 -0.99
CA MET A 32 -2.06 -15.50 0.37
C MET A 32 -3.38 -16.29 0.44
N PRO A 33 -3.71 -16.93 1.58
CA PRO A 33 -4.97 -17.67 1.70
C PRO A 33 -6.18 -16.72 1.65
N LEU A 34 -7.20 -17.16 0.90
CA LEU A 34 -8.50 -16.51 0.77
C LEU A 34 -9.31 -16.73 2.06
N LEU A 35 -9.36 -15.72 2.92
CA LEU A 35 -10.20 -15.66 4.11
C LEU A 35 -11.38 -14.73 3.84
N TYR A 36 -12.58 -15.29 3.75
CA TYR A 36 -13.80 -14.49 3.67
C TYR A 36 -14.09 -13.84 5.02
N GLU A 37 -14.77 -12.68 5.00
CA GLU A 37 -15.13 -11.88 6.18
C GLU A 37 -13.97 -11.12 6.85
N GLU A 38 -12.78 -11.11 6.25
CA GLU A 38 -11.65 -10.33 6.77
C GLU A 38 -11.77 -8.81 6.48
N GLY A 39 -12.62 -8.42 5.52
CA GLY A 39 -12.90 -7.03 5.16
C GLY A 39 -11.64 -6.26 4.76
N HIS A 40 -11.35 -5.16 5.45
CA HIS A 40 -10.16 -4.33 5.20
C HIS A 40 -8.83 -5.04 5.51
N HIS A 41 -8.84 -6.06 6.37
CA HIS A 41 -7.61 -6.80 6.71
C HIS A 41 -7.01 -7.55 5.50
N ALA A 42 -7.83 -7.89 4.50
CA ALA A 42 -7.37 -8.49 3.24
C ALA A 42 -6.27 -7.66 2.59
N PHE A 43 -6.51 -6.35 2.52
CA PHE A 43 -5.65 -5.42 1.84
C PHE A 43 -4.38 -5.14 2.64
N THR A 44 -4.46 -5.18 3.98
CA THR A 44 -3.28 -5.15 4.86
C THR A 44 -2.38 -6.35 4.60
N ARG A 45 -2.94 -7.57 4.59
CA ARG A 45 -2.18 -8.81 4.33
C ARG A 45 -1.52 -8.81 2.96
N LEU A 46 -2.21 -8.31 1.93
CA LEU A 46 -1.63 -8.14 0.61
C LEU A 46 -0.37 -7.24 0.67
N GLN A 47 -0.44 -6.13 1.39
CA GLN A 47 0.69 -5.21 1.53
C GLN A 47 1.83 -5.85 2.34
N GLU A 48 1.55 -6.61 3.39
CA GLU A 48 2.55 -7.36 4.15
C GLU A 48 3.31 -8.35 3.26
N GLU A 49 2.61 -9.08 2.40
CA GLU A 49 3.21 -10.01 1.44
C GLU A 49 4.04 -9.28 0.37
N ILE A 50 3.62 -8.08 -0.04
CA ILE A 50 4.40 -7.22 -0.94
C ILE A 50 5.67 -6.72 -0.24
N ILE A 51 5.59 -6.33 1.04
CA ILE A 51 6.74 -5.85 1.84
C ILE A 51 7.80 -6.92 2.05
N GLN A 52 7.38 -8.18 2.20
CA GLN A 52 8.30 -9.32 2.31
C GLN A 52 9.14 -9.50 1.05
N ARG A 53 8.72 -8.95 -0.10
CA ARG A 53 9.50 -8.97 -1.32
C ARG A 53 10.42 -7.75 -1.36
N PRO A 54 11.74 -7.96 -1.47
CA PRO A 54 12.64 -6.85 -1.68
C PRO A 54 12.38 -6.22 -3.04
N ASP A 55 12.62 -4.91 -3.14
CA ASP A 55 12.77 -4.12 -4.37
C ASP A 55 11.72 -3.05 -4.69
N ASP A 56 10.74 -2.76 -3.81
CA ASP A 56 9.77 -1.71 -4.15
C ASP A 56 9.19 -0.87 -2.99
N GLN A 57 9.91 0.19 -2.63
CA GLN A 57 9.48 1.19 -1.64
C GLN A 57 8.29 2.05 -2.10
N SER A 58 7.89 1.97 -3.38
CA SER A 58 6.75 2.75 -3.88
C SER A 58 5.43 2.36 -3.23
N LEU A 59 5.36 1.23 -2.53
CA LEU A 59 4.20 0.86 -1.72
C LEU A 59 3.81 1.95 -0.71
N PHE A 60 4.75 2.71 -0.16
CA PHE A 60 4.48 3.75 0.84
C PHE A 60 4.12 5.11 0.24
N ALA A 61 4.09 5.23 -1.08
CA ALA A 61 3.92 6.52 -1.76
C ALA A 61 2.44 6.90 -1.97
N TRP A 62 1.50 6.35 -1.20
CA TRP A 62 0.08 6.70 -1.28
C TRP A 62 -0.19 8.06 -0.60
N VAL A 63 -1.28 8.71 -1.00
CA VAL A 63 -1.66 10.03 -0.49
C VAL A 63 -3.13 10.00 -0.11
N GLU A 64 -3.44 10.41 1.13
CA GLU A 64 -4.82 10.72 1.51
C GLU A 64 -5.22 12.06 0.88
N ASP A 65 -6.39 12.09 0.24
CA ASP A 65 -6.92 13.31 -0.36
C ASP A 65 -7.25 14.29 0.78
N PRO A 66 -6.61 15.47 0.86
CA PRO A 66 -6.92 16.46 1.89
C PRO A 66 -8.39 16.86 1.90
N LEU A 67 -9.13 16.68 0.80
CA LEU A 67 -10.55 17.01 0.69
C LEU A 67 -11.47 15.92 1.27
N SER A 68 -10.96 14.70 1.50
CA SER A 68 -11.74 13.61 2.13
C SER A 68 -11.92 13.82 3.63
N ILE A 69 -11.04 14.62 4.23
CA ILE A 69 -11.07 15.09 5.60
C ILE A 69 -12.29 16.00 5.87
N GLU A 70 -12.84 16.64 4.82
CA GLU A 70 -13.89 17.65 4.96
C GLU A 70 -15.32 17.08 4.90
N LYS A 71 -15.47 15.75 4.69
CA LYS A 71 -16.77 15.08 4.53
C LYS A 71 -17.28 14.30 5.74
N GLY A 72 -16.54 14.26 6.84
CA GLY A 72 -16.99 13.65 8.10
C GLY A 72 -17.29 14.70 9.16
N ASP A 73 -18.44 14.58 9.85
CA ASP A 73 -18.81 15.37 11.03
C ASP A 73 -17.87 15.18 12.25
N THR A 74 -16.68 14.63 12.05
CA THR A 74 -15.66 14.42 13.08
C THR A 74 -14.58 15.49 12.94
N PRO A 75 -14.31 16.29 13.99
CA PRO A 75 -13.22 17.25 13.96
C PRO A 75 -11.93 16.50 13.69
N VAL A 76 -11.34 16.81 12.55
CA VAL A 76 -10.08 16.27 12.05
C VAL A 76 -9.06 16.46 13.14
N ASN A 77 -8.65 15.38 13.79
CA ASN A 77 -7.56 15.46 14.73
C ASN A 77 -6.27 15.45 13.88
N PRO A 78 -5.46 16.52 13.88
CA PRO A 78 -4.17 16.50 13.19
C PRO A 78 -3.21 15.43 13.76
N ASP A 79 -3.52 14.88 14.94
CA ASP A 79 -2.83 13.72 15.53
C ASP A 79 -3.47 12.37 15.15
N GLU A 80 -4.47 12.34 14.26
CA GLU A 80 -5.01 11.09 13.71
C GLU A 80 -3.96 10.46 12.79
N LEU A 81 -3.11 9.63 13.39
CA LEU A 81 -2.05 8.91 12.70
C LEU A 81 -2.64 8.07 11.58
N CYS A 82 -2.39 8.46 10.33
CA CYS A 82 -2.61 7.58 9.19
C CYS A 82 -1.58 6.42 9.29
N GLY A 83 -2.08 5.19 9.33
CA GLY A 83 -1.21 4.01 9.44
C GLY A 83 -0.27 3.94 8.24
N LEU A 84 0.91 3.32 8.39
CA LEU A 84 1.94 3.18 7.34
C LEU A 84 1.43 2.55 6.02
N LEU A 85 0.39 1.72 6.11
CA LEU A 85 -0.19 0.97 5.00
C LEU A 85 -1.48 1.63 4.52
N ALA A 86 -1.69 1.63 3.21
CA ALA A 86 -2.89 2.18 2.61
C ALA A 86 -4.12 1.35 2.98
N LYS A 87 -5.28 2.00 3.16
CA LYS A 87 -6.56 1.31 3.43
C LYS A 87 -7.24 0.79 2.15
N SER A 88 -6.86 1.33 0.99
CA SER A 88 -7.46 1.04 -0.31
C SER A 88 -6.53 1.47 -1.46
N PRO A 89 -6.59 0.79 -2.63
CA PRO A 89 -5.85 1.24 -3.82
C PRO A 89 -6.29 2.64 -4.31
N ALA A 90 -7.46 3.14 -3.91
CA ALA A 90 -7.95 4.47 -4.27
C ALA A 90 -6.98 5.60 -3.87
N LEU A 91 -6.24 5.41 -2.76
CA LEU A 91 -5.24 6.37 -2.25
C LEU A 91 -4.01 6.50 -3.17
N PHE A 92 -3.86 5.61 -4.15
CA PHE A 92 -2.79 5.69 -5.14
C PHE A 92 -3.20 6.46 -6.41
N LYS A 93 -4.44 6.95 -6.51
CA LYS A 93 -4.93 7.67 -7.69
C LYS A 93 -4.11 8.93 -8.00
N GLY A 94 -3.74 9.67 -6.96
CA GLY A 94 -2.96 10.92 -7.04
C GLY A 94 -1.46 10.72 -7.25
N VAL A 95 -0.97 9.48 -7.20
CA VAL A 95 0.47 9.21 -7.26
C VAL A 95 1.00 9.53 -8.66
N GLY A 96 1.88 10.53 -8.75
CA GLY A 96 2.51 10.98 -9.99
C GLY A 96 3.97 10.55 -10.07
N GLY A 97 4.44 10.25 -11.29
CA GLY A 97 5.86 10.28 -11.66
C GLY A 97 6.87 9.56 -10.76
N LEU A 98 6.51 8.42 -10.14
CA LEU A 98 7.48 7.65 -9.36
C LEU A 98 8.49 6.98 -10.28
N HIS A 99 9.72 7.46 -10.24
CA HIS A 99 10.85 6.86 -10.94
C HIS A 99 11.82 6.27 -9.92
N PRO A 100 12.12 4.96 -9.99
CA PRO A 100 13.16 4.38 -9.15
C PRO A 100 14.48 5.08 -9.47
N LEU A 101 15.21 5.50 -8.43
CA LEU A 101 16.54 6.06 -8.61
C LEU A 101 17.46 4.97 -9.20
N PRO A 102 18.40 5.34 -10.11
CA PRO A 102 19.36 4.38 -10.62
C PRO A 102 20.16 3.78 -9.47
N LEU A 103 20.30 2.44 -9.46
CA LEU A 103 21.05 1.70 -8.46
C LEU A 103 22.54 2.09 -8.54
N LEU A 104 22.92 3.12 -7.80
CA LEU A 104 24.32 3.46 -7.60
C LEU A 104 24.96 2.37 -6.72
N PRO A 105 26.18 1.89 -7.02
CA PRO A 105 26.83 0.80 -6.28
C PRO A 105 27.10 1.11 -4.80
N VAL A 106 26.99 2.39 -4.41
CA VAL A 106 27.08 2.87 -3.02
C VAL A 106 25.77 2.62 -2.23
N TYR A 107 24.67 2.38 -2.92
CA TYR A 107 23.33 2.15 -2.38
C TYR A 107 22.88 0.71 -2.63
N THR A 108 23.67 -0.27 -2.20
CA THR A 108 23.13 -1.63 -2.03
C THR A 108 22.11 -1.57 -0.90
N SER A 109 20.86 -1.22 -1.23
CA SER A 109 19.76 -1.18 -0.29
C SER A 109 19.65 -2.58 0.32
N THR A 110 19.81 -2.67 1.63
CA THR A 110 19.42 -3.90 2.32
C THR A 110 17.92 -4.13 2.08
N PRO A 111 17.47 -5.37 1.88
CA PRO A 111 16.06 -5.66 1.67
C PRO A 111 15.23 -5.17 2.87
N SER A 112 14.09 -4.54 2.59
CA SER A 112 13.13 -4.16 3.64
C SER A 112 12.68 -5.40 4.39
N THR A 113 12.67 -5.34 5.72
CA THR A 113 12.32 -6.48 6.57
C THR A 113 11.29 -6.07 7.61
N MET A 114 10.23 -6.87 7.75
CA MET A 114 9.26 -6.76 8.84
C MET A 114 9.84 -7.42 10.09
N THR A 115 9.98 -6.67 11.19
CA THR A 115 10.42 -7.18 12.50
C THR A 115 9.27 -7.11 13.49
N ASN A 116 9.38 -7.78 14.65
CA ASN A 116 8.42 -7.65 15.74
C ASN A 116 8.38 -6.24 16.37
N LEU A 117 9.33 -5.37 16.03
CA LEU A 117 9.36 -3.96 16.41
C LEU A 117 8.80 -3.03 15.32
N GLY A 118 8.42 -3.56 14.16
CA GLY A 118 7.93 -2.79 13.01
C GLY A 118 8.80 -2.97 11.75
N LEU A 119 8.62 -2.05 10.80
CA LEU A 119 9.27 -2.12 9.49
C LEU A 119 10.68 -1.52 9.54
N ARG A 120 11.68 -2.28 9.11
CA ARG A 120 13.03 -1.78 8.87
C ARG A 120 13.22 -1.49 7.38
N VAL A 121 13.47 -0.22 7.05
CA VAL A 121 13.79 0.26 5.70
C VAL A 121 15.13 0.99 5.73
N GLN A 122 15.97 0.78 4.72
CA GLN A 122 17.18 1.56 4.50
C GLN A 122 16.96 2.43 3.26
N LEU A 123 17.06 3.75 3.42
CA LEU A 123 16.86 4.76 2.38
C LEU A 123 18.20 5.20 1.79
#